data_AF-A0A0F8NY89-F1
#
_entry.id   AF-A0A0F8NY89-F1
#
_cell.length_a   1.000
_cell.length_b   1.000
_cell.length_c   1.000
_cell.angle_alpha   90.00
_cell.angle_beta   90.00
_cell.angle_gamma   90.00
#
_symmetry.space_group_name_H-M   'P 1'
#
loop_
_entity.id
_entity.type
_entity.pdbx_description
1 polymer ?
#
loop_
_entity_poly.entity_id
_entity_poly.type
_entity_poly.pdbx_seq_one_letter_code
_entity_poly.pdbx_strand_id
1 'polypeptide(L)'
;MLGDKYYRVRQSAAYSLGIFGDRRAVDPILNALETEREAEVRNSQVNALGELGGPEAIEGLRRISTDMEEYGYVRTAAEEALGKIEGGGEANVSSSS
;
A
#
# COMPACT_ATOMS: atom_id res chain seq x y z
N MET A 1 8.45 13.83 3.14
CA MET A 1 7.12 13.99 2.52
C MET A 1 7.01 13.06 1.32
N LEU A 2 5.81 12.70 0.88
CA LEU A 2 5.61 11.78 -0.25
C LEU A 2 6.13 12.33 -1.60
N GLY A 3 6.24 13.65 -1.77
CA GLY A 3 6.80 14.28 -2.97
C GLY A 3 8.24 14.80 -2.81
N ASP A 4 8.98 14.32 -1.80
CA ASP A 4 10.34 14.82 -1.54
C ASP A 4 11.32 14.42 -2.65
N LYS A 5 12.29 15.29 -2.96
CA LYS A 5 13.31 15.02 -3.98
C LYS A 5 14.19 13.80 -3.64
N TYR A 6 14.35 13.48 -2.36
CA TYR A 6 15.12 12.32 -1.93
C TYR A 6 14.22 11.10 -1.76
N TYR A 7 14.48 10.04 -2.53
CA TYR A 7 13.68 8.81 -2.48
C TYR A 7 13.62 8.19 -1.08
N ARG A 8 14.71 8.27 -0.31
CA ARG A 8 14.75 7.78 1.08
C ARG A 8 13.72 8.48 1.98
N VAL A 9 13.50 9.78 1.77
CA VAL A 9 12.52 10.56 2.52
C VAL A 9 11.09 10.16 2.11
N ARG A 10 10.86 9.87 0.83
CA ARG A 10 9.57 9.36 0.34
C ARG A 10 9.26 7.97 0.89
N GLN A 11 10.26 7.07 0.85
CA GLN A 11 10.19 5.73 1.41
C GLN A 11 9.82 5.75 2.89
N SER A 12 10.56 6.51 3.71
CA SER A 12 10.26 6.65 5.14
C SER A 12 8.89 7.26 5.38
N ALA A 13 8.46 8.23 4.57
CA ALA A 13 7.13 8.81 4.69
C ALA A 13 6.03 7.78 4.43
N ALA A 14 6.14 6.99 3.36
CA ALA A 14 5.17 5.93 3.05
C ALA A 14 5.11 4.89 4.20
N TYR A 15 6.27 4.42 4.66
CA TYR A 15 6.35 3.48 5.77
C TYR A 15 5.69 4.01 7.06
N SER A 16 5.99 5.26 7.44
CA SER A 16 5.38 5.88 8.62
C SER A 16 3.87 6.06 8.50
N LEU A 17 3.35 6.37 7.30
CA LEU A 17 1.91 6.50 7.07
C LEU A 17 1.19 5.15 7.26
N GLY A 18 1.76 4.06 6.74
CA GLY A 18 1.23 2.72 6.95
C GLY A 18 1.15 2.34 8.43
N ILE A 19 2.24 2.56 9.18
CA ILE A 19 2.28 2.29 10.63
C ILE A 19 1.28 3.14 11.40
N PHE A 20 1.12 4.41 11.03
CA PHE A 20 0.24 5.31 11.74
C PHE A 20 -1.24 4.93 11.58
N GLY A 21 -1.60 4.25 10.49
CA GLY A 21 -2.92 3.64 10.32
C GLY A 21 -4.05 4.63 9.98
N ASP A 22 -3.74 5.90 9.72
CA ASP A 22 -4.75 6.89 9.36
C ASP A 22 -5.16 6.75 7.89
N ARG A 23 -6.36 6.22 7.66
CA ARG A 23 -6.92 5.97 6.32
C ARG A 23 -7.00 7.20 5.43
N ARG A 24 -6.91 8.42 5.97
CA ARG A 24 -6.79 9.66 5.16
C ARG A 24 -5.49 9.69 4.33
N ALA A 25 -4.53 8.83 4.63
CA ALA A 25 -3.29 8.68 3.87
C ALA A 25 -3.44 7.86 2.58
N VAL A 26 -4.55 7.15 2.37
CA VAL A 26 -4.76 6.30 1.18
C VAL A 26 -4.69 7.12 -0.11
N ASP A 27 -5.52 8.15 -0.26
CA ASP A 27 -5.54 8.96 -1.49
C ASP A 27 -4.20 9.66 -1.76
N PRO A 28 -3.52 10.28 -0.77
CA PRO A 28 -2.18 10.82 -0.98
C PRO A 28 -1.15 9.79 -1.45
N ILE A 29 -1.20 8.56 -0.94
CA ILE A 29 -0.28 7.48 -1.34
C ILE A 29 -0.57 7.03 -2.77
N LEU A 30 -1.84 6.83 -3.13
CA LEU A 30 -2.25 6.49 -4.50
C LEU A 30 -1.79 7.55 -5.50
N ASN A 31 -2.03 8.84 -5.20
CA ASN A 31 -1.56 9.92 -6.07
C ASN A 31 -0.03 9.97 -6.19
N ALA A 32 0.71 9.62 -5.14
CA ALA A 32 2.17 9.59 -5.19
C ALA A 32 2.70 8.43 -6.05
N LEU A 33 2.01 7.29 -6.10
CA LEU A 33 2.38 6.13 -6.93
C LEU A 33 2.36 6.44 -8.42
N GLU A 34 1.47 7.32 -8.88
CA GLU A 34 1.33 7.72 -10.30
C GLU A 34 2.61 8.33 -10.90
N THR A 35 3.47 8.90 -10.05
CA THR A 35 4.71 9.57 -10.48
C THR A 35 5.98 8.95 -9.89
N GLU A 36 5.84 7.91 -9.06
CA GLU A 36 6.97 7.28 -8.42
C GLU A 36 7.72 6.34 -9.38
N ARG A 37 9.04 6.52 -9.47
CA ARG A 37 9.92 5.76 -10.38
C ARG A 37 10.88 4.85 -9.63
N GLU A 38 11.05 5.06 -8.34
CA GLU A 38 11.93 4.27 -7.48
C GLU A 38 11.15 3.07 -6.93
N ALA A 39 11.47 1.89 -7.45
CA ALA A 39 10.76 0.65 -7.14
C ALA A 39 10.68 0.34 -5.63
N GLU A 40 11.72 0.69 -4.87
CA GLU A 40 11.75 0.56 -3.39
C GLU A 40 10.74 1.47 -2.69
N VAL A 41 10.54 2.69 -3.22
CA VAL A 41 9.54 3.62 -2.68
C VAL A 41 8.15 3.11 -3.02
N ARG A 42 7.94 2.62 -4.25
CA ARG A 42 6.67 2.02 -4.66
C ARG A 42 6.28 0.83 -3.79
N ASN A 43 7.22 -0.08 -3.52
CA ASN A 43 7.00 -1.20 -2.60
C ASN A 43 6.56 -0.70 -1.21
N SER A 44 7.20 0.35 -0.69
CA SER A 44 6.84 0.95 0.61
C SER A 44 5.45 1.59 0.59
N GLN A 45 5.05 2.23 -0.52
CA GLN A 45 3.71 2.78 -0.73
C GLN A 45 2.65 1.68 -0.81
N VAL A 46 2.92 0.60 -1.55
CA VAL A 46 2.06 -0.59 -1.65
C VAL A 46 1.86 -1.24 -0.29
N ASN A 47 2.93 -1.47 0.47
CA ASN A 47 2.84 -2.02 1.82
C ASN A 47 2.01 -1.10 2.73
N ALA A 48 2.21 0.22 2.65
CA ALA A 48 1.43 1.18 3.42
C ALA A 48 -0.06 1.12 3.07
N LEU A 49 -0.43 1.00 1.79
CA LEU A 49 -1.82 0.78 1.38
C LEU A 49 -2.39 -0.54 1.97
N GLY A 50 -1.57 -1.58 2.05
CA GLY A 50 -1.91 -2.84 2.72
C GLY A 50 -2.22 -2.68 4.21
N GLU A 51 -1.42 -1.89 4.93
CA GLU A 51 -1.66 -1.57 6.35
C GLU A 51 -2.90 -0.72 6.57
N LEU A 52 -3.11 0.28 5.70
CA LEU A 52 -4.23 1.22 5.83
C LEU A 52 -5.58 0.58 5.47
N GLY A 53 -5.58 -0.29 4.45
CA GLY A 53 -6.76 -0.96 3.94
C GLY A 53 -7.86 0.01 3.47
N GLY A 54 -9.07 -0.55 3.33
CA GLY A 54 -10.23 0.17 2.80
C GLY A 54 -10.44 -0.04 1.29
N PRO A 55 -11.62 0.33 0.77
CA PRO A 55 -12.01 0.01 -0.60
C PRO A 55 -11.11 0.68 -1.64
N GLU A 56 -10.66 1.91 -1.39
CA GLU A 56 -9.76 2.64 -2.29
C GLU A 56 -8.37 1.99 -2.34
N ALA A 57 -7.86 1.55 -1.20
CA ALA A 57 -6.58 0.83 -1.13
C ALA A 57 -6.67 -0.52 -1.84
N ILE A 58 -7.75 -1.29 -1.62
CA ILE A 58 -7.99 -2.57 -2.30
C ILE A 58 -8.02 -2.40 -3.82
N GLU A 59 -8.73 -1.39 -4.31
CA GLU A 59 -8.82 -1.12 -5.75
C GLU A 59 -7.47 -0.72 -6.34
N GLY A 60 -6.72 0.15 -5.66
CA GLY A 60 -5.37 0.52 -6.07
C GLY A 60 -4.40 -0.66 -6.10
N LEU A 61 -4.41 -1.49 -5.06
CA LEU A 61 -3.57 -2.68 -4.97
C LEU A 61 -3.91 -3.71 -6.06
N ARG A 62 -5.19 -3.90 -6.40
CA ARG A 62 -5.62 -4.80 -7.49
C ARG A 62 -5.11 -4.34 -8.86
N ARG A 63 -5.10 -3.02 -9.11
CA ARG A 63 -4.53 -2.48 -10.34
C ARG A 63 -3.04 -2.77 -10.41
N ILE A 64 -2.31 -2.47 -9.33
CA ILE A 64 -0.86 -2.68 -9.25
C ILE A 64 -0.51 -4.16 -9.41
N SER A 65 -1.23 -5.09 -8.78
CA SER A 65 -0.93 -6.52 -8.87
C SER A 65 -1.10 -7.09 -10.29
N THR A 66 -1.85 -6.42 -11.16
CA THR A 66 -2.10 -6.86 -12.54
C THR A 66 -1.34 -6.04 -13.60
N ASP A 67 -0.60 -5.02 -13.18
CA ASP A 67 0.13 -4.14 -14.09
C ASP A 67 1.43 -4.80 -14.59
N MET A 68 1.44 -5.20 -15.86
CA MET A 68 2.58 -5.89 -16.46
C MET A 68 3.81 -4.99 -16.66
N GLU A 69 3.64 -3.67 -16.63
CA GLU A 69 4.75 -2.69 -16.69
C GLU A 69 5.38 -2.46 -15.31
N GLU A 70 4.71 -2.91 -14.24
CA GLU A 70 5.18 -2.82 -12.87
C GLU A 70 6.41 -3.72 -12.61
N TYR A 71 7.18 -3.34 -11.58
CA TYR A 71 8.21 -4.22 -11.04
C TYR A 71 7.59 -5.50 -10.46
N GLY A 72 8.10 -6.67 -10.86
CA GLY A 72 7.50 -7.95 -10.45
C GLY A 72 7.35 -8.13 -8.94
N TYR A 73 8.33 -7.67 -8.16
CA TYR A 73 8.26 -7.73 -6.70
C TYR A 73 7.25 -6.74 -6.09
N VAL A 74 6.95 -5.62 -6.77
CA VAL A 74 5.93 -4.67 -6.33
C VAL A 74 4.54 -5.24 -6.60
N ARG A 75 4.34 -5.96 -7.71
CA ARG A 75 3.10 -6.73 -7.94
C ARG A 75 2.87 -7.77 -6.84
N THR A 76 3.88 -8.57 -6.53
CA THR A 76 3.79 -9.59 -5.48
C THR A 76 3.46 -8.96 -4.13
N ALA A 77 4.09 -7.83 -3.77
CA ALA A 77 3.75 -7.11 -2.56
C ALA A 77 2.29 -6.62 -2.54
N ALA A 78 1.75 -6.22 -3.70
CA ALA A 78 0.34 -5.83 -3.80
C ALA A 78 -0.62 -7.01 -3.61
N GLU A 79 -0.27 -8.19 -4.15
CA GLU A 79 -1.03 -9.44 -3.91
C GLU A 79 -1.00 -9.85 -2.43
N GLU A 80 0.16 -9.76 -1.79
CA GLU A 80 0.32 -10.05 -0.35
C GLU A 80 -0.48 -9.06 0.50
N ALA A 81 -0.44 -7.77 0.16
CA ALA A 81 -1.21 -6.73 0.83
C ALA A 81 -2.73 -6.96 0.71
N LEU A 82 -3.22 -7.37 -0.47
CA LEU A 82 -4.62 -7.76 -0.67
C LEU A 82 -4.99 -8.96 0.21
N GLY A 83 -4.17 -10.02 0.20
CA GLY A 83 -4.39 -11.19 1.04
C GLY A 83 -4.41 -10.87 2.53
N LYS A 84 -3.58 -9.92 2.98
CA LYS A 84 -3.59 -9.42 4.36
C LYS A 84 -4.89 -8.69 4.71
N ILE A 85 -5.38 -7.81 3.83
CA ILE A 85 -6.63 -7.07 4.05
C ILE A 85 -7.83 -8.04 4.12
N GLU A 86 -7.89 -9.00 3.20
CA GLU A 86 -8.98 -9.97 3.12
C GLU A 86 -8.92 -10.99 4.28
N GLY A 87 -7.75 -11.52 4.59
CA GLY A 87 -7.55 -12.47 5.71
C GLY A 87 -7.65 -11.82 7.09
N GLY A 88 -7.41 -10.51 7.21
CA GLY A 88 -7.61 -9.76 8.45
C GLY A 88 -9.08 -9.52 8.80
N GLY A 89 -10.01 -9.70 7.84
CA GLY A 89 -11.45 -9.55 8.04
C GLY A 89 -12.12 -10.72 8.76
N GLU A 90 -11.55 -11.94 8.69
CA GLU A 90 -12.16 -13.15 9.28
C GLU A 90 -11.79 -13.36 10.76
N ALA A 91 -10.71 -12.75 11.25
CA ALA A 91 -10.24 -12.97 12.62
C ALA A 91 -11.10 -12.32 13.72
N ASN A 92 -12.16 -11.58 13.37
CA ASN A 92 -12.96 -10.80 14.33
C ASN A 92 -14.43 -11.24 14.45
N VAL A 93 -14.84 -12.35 13.82
CA VAL A 93 -16.21 -12.89 13.93
C VAL A 93 -16.33 -14.16 14.78
N SER A 94 -15.22 -14.70 15.27
CA SER A 94 -15.18 -15.94 16.06
C SER A 94 -14.71 -15.70 17.50
N SER A 95 -15.44 -14.88 18.25
CA SER A 95 -15.36 -14.85 19.72
C SER A 95 -16.64 -14.25 20.30
N SER A 96 -17.78 -14.88 20.02
CA SER A 96 -19.03 -14.72 20.76
C SER A 96 -19.92 -15.93 20.50
N SER A 97 -19.70 -17.02 21.24
CA SER A 97 -20.68 -18.06 21.60
C SER A 97 -20.08 -18.95 22.68
#